data_AF-A0A2W6ZUR9-F1
#
_entry.id   AF-A0A2W6ZUR9-F1
#
_cell.length_a   1.000
_cell.length_b   1.000
_cell.length_c   1.000
_cell.angle_alpha   90.00
_cell.angle_beta   90.00
_cell.angle_gamma   90.00
#
_symmetry.space_group_name_H-M   'P 1'
#
loop_
_entity.id
_entity.type
_entity.pdbx_description
1 polymer ?
#
loop_
_entity_poly.entity_id
_entity_poly.type
_entity_poly.pdbx_seq_one_letter_code
_entity_poly.pdbx_strand_id
1 'polypeptide(L)'
;MPKSLYYQTASLAISLLLVAILIVLAGASPAEVIVNMAVGAFGTPDRIARVIATLVPLLLCTSGLLFTFTAGLYNLGIEGQIAFGAIAATAVLG
;
A
#
# COMPACT_ATOMS: atom_id res chain seq x y z
N MET A 1 -4.05 -18.26 25.74
CA MET A 1 -3.86 -17.20 24.71
C MET A 1 -4.74 -16.02 25.07
N PRO A 2 -4.24 -14.77 24.99
CA PRO A 2 -5.08 -13.59 25.24
C PRO A 2 -6.21 -13.56 24.21
N LYS A 3 -7.44 -13.25 24.64
CA LYS A 3 -8.62 -13.24 23.75
C LYS A 3 -8.43 -12.34 22.52
N SER A 4 -7.59 -11.31 22.61
CA SER A 4 -7.22 -10.42 21.51
C SER A 4 -6.51 -11.12 20.35
N LEU A 5 -5.64 -12.11 20.61
CA LEU A 5 -4.88 -12.80 19.57
C LEU A 5 -5.79 -13.69 18.69
N TYR A 6 -6.80 -14.31 19.31
CA TYR A 6 -7.80 -15.10 18.58
C TYR A 6 -8.60 -14.23 17.60
N TYR A 7 -9.06 -13.06 18.04
CA TYR A 7 -9.80 -12.14 17.16
C TYR A 7 -8.93 -11.59 16.03
N GLN A 8 -7.66 -11.27 16.29
CA GLN A 8 -6.74 -10.77 15.26
C GLN A 8 -6.47 -11.81 14.18
N THR A 9 -6.17 -13.04 14.59
CA THR A 9 -5.88 -14.14 13.66
C THR A 9 -7.12 -14.56 12.88
N ALA A 10 -8.29 -14.64 13.52
CA ALA A 10 -9.56 -14.91 12.85
C ALA A 10 -9.93 -13.81 11.85
N SER A 11 -9.78 -12.54 12.22
CA SER A 11 -10.02 -11.39 11.32
C SER A 11 -9.12 -11.45 10.10
N LEU A 12 -7.82 -11.68 10.29
CA LEU A 12 -6.86 -11.84 9.20
C LEU A 12 -7.26 -12.98 8.25
N ALA A 13 -7.62 -14.14 8.79
CA ALA A 13 -8.04 -15.29 8.00
C ALA A 13 -9.31 -15.00 7.18
N ILE A 14 -10.31 -14.35 7.78
CA ILE A 14 -11.55 -13.97 7.11
C ILE A 14 -11.27 -12.95 6.00
N SER A 15 -10.43 -11.94 6.25
CA SER A 15 -10.04 -10.96 5.23
C SER A 15 -9.33 -11.61 4.04
N LEU A 16 -8.38 -12.51 4.29
CA LEU A 16 -7.68 -13.24 3.23
C LEU A 16 -8.63 -14.14 2.42
N LEU A 17 -9.57 -14.81 3.10
CA LEU A 17 -10.58 -15.64 2.45
C LEU A 17 -11.51 -14.80 1.56
N LEU A 18 -11.94 -13.62 2.03
CA LEU A 18 -12.77 -12.71 1.25
C LEU A 18 -12.02 -12.21 0.00
N VAL A 19 -10.75 -11.84 0.13
CA VAL A 19 -9.89 -11.47 -1.01
C VAL A 19 -9.78 -12.63 -2.00
N ALA A 20 -9.54 -13.85 -1.53
CA ALA A 20 -9.45 -15.03 -2.39
C ALA A 20 -10.76 -15.30 -3.15
N ILE A 21 -11.91 -15.14 -2.50
CA ILE A 21 -13.22 -15.23 -3.15
C ILE A 21 -13.35 -14.18 -4.26
N LEU A 22 -13.01 -12.92 -3.99
CA LEU A 22 -13.10 -11.86 -5.00
C LEU A 22 -12.21 -12.14 -6.22
N ILE A 23 -11.02 -12.69 -6.00
CA ILE A 23 -10.11 -13.08 -7.09
C ILE A 23 -10.74 -14.20 -7.94
N VAL A 24 -11.31 -15.22 -7.31
CA VAL A 24 -11.98 -16.32 -8.02
C VAL A 24 -13.20 -15.81 -8.79
N LEU A 25 -13.99 -14.90 -8.21
CA LEU A 25 -15.12 -14.27 -8.88
C LEU A 25 -14.71 -13.41 -10.08
N ALA A 26 -13.50 -12.84 -10.04
CA ALA A 26 -12.90 -12.13 -11.18
C ALA A 26 -12.34 -13.08 -12.27
N GLY A 27 -12.47 -14.40 -12.10
CA GLY A 27 -11.99 -15.40 -13.06
C GLY A 27 -10.49 -15.67 -13.02
N ALA A 28 -9.80 -15.22 -11.96
CA ALA A 28 -8.37 -15.44 -11.77
C ALA A 28 -8.11 -16.45 -10.64
N SER A 29 -6.94 -17.09 -10.64
CA SER A 29 -6.55 -17.98 -9.54
C SER A 29 -5.80 -17.19 -8.45
N PRO A 30 -6.15 -17.32 -7.15
CA PRO A 30 -5.49 -16.58 -6.06
C PRO A 30 -3.98 -16.82 -6.00
N ALA A 31 -3.55 -18.05 -6.24
CA ALA A 31 -2.13 -18.40 -6.25
C ALA A 31 -1.37 -17.69 -7.37
N GLU A 32 -1.94 -17.66 -8.58
CA GLU A 32 -1.32 -16.96 -9.71
C GLU A 32 -1.31 -15.44 -9.51
N VAL A 33 -2.34 -14.86 -8.90
CA VAL A 33 -2.33 -13.43 -8.54
C VAL A 33 -1.17 -13.12 -7.60
N ILE A 34 -0.93 -13.93 -6.57
CA ILE A 34 0.21 -13.75 -5.64
C ILE A 34 1.54 -13.83 -6.41
N VAL A 35 1.71 -14.82 -7.29
CA VAL A 35 2.92 -14.97 -8.11
C VAL A 35 3.10 -13.77 -9.05
N ASN A 36 2.03 -13.35 -9.72
CA ASN A 36 2.03 -12.21 -10.63
C ASN A 36 2.32 -10.89 -9.91
N MET A 37 1.86 -10.72 -8.67
CA MET A 37 2.21 -9.57 -7.84
C MET A 37 3.71 -9.58 -7.51
N ALA A 38 4.27 -10.72 -7.11
CA ALA A 38 5.70 -10.84 -6.81
C ALA A 38 6.57 -10.57 -8.06
N VAL A 39 6.24 -11.20 -9.19
CA VAL A 39 6.94 -10.99 -10.47
C VAL A 39 6.70 -9.57 -11.01
N GLY A 40 5.52 -9.00 -10.76
CA GLY A 40 5.16 -7.61 -11.09
C GLY A 40 5.99 -6.59 -10.32
N ALA A 41 6.29 -6.87 -9.05
CA ALA A 41 7.09 -6.01 -8.20
C ALA A 41 8.61 -6.18 -8.43
N PHE A 42 9.08 -7.42 -8.57
CA PHE A 42 10.52 -7.75 -8.51
C PHE A 42 11.10 -8.39 -9.78
N GLY A 43 10.29 -8.65 -10.81
CA GLY A 43 10.71 -9.46 -11.97
C GLY A 43 11.72 -8.81 -12.92
N THR A 44 11.92 -7.48 -12.88
CA THR A 44 12.89 -6.77 -13.72
C THR A 44 13.40 -5.51 -13.00
N PRO A 45 14.60 -4.99 -13.35
CA PRO A 45 15.11 -3.73 -12.81
C PRO A 45 14.12 -2.57 -12.96
N ASP A 46 13.46 -2.43 -14.11
CA ASP A 46 12.43 -1.39 -14.34
C ASP A 46 11.21 -1.52 -13.42
N ARG A 47 10.77 -2.75 -13.14
CA ARG A 47 9.66 -3.00 -12.20
C ARG A 47 10.03 -2.60 -10.78
N ILE A 48 11.24 -2.95 -10.35
CA ILE A 48 11.77 -2.56 -9.04
C ILE A 48 11.90 -1.03 -8.96
N ALA A 49 12.43 -0.39 -10.00
CA ALA A 49 12.54 1.06 -10.08
C ALA A 49 11.17 1.74 -9.97
N ARG A 50 10.12 1.19 -10.61
CA ARG A 50 8.74 1.68 -10.45
C ARG A 50 8.23 1.52 -9.03
N VAL A 51 8.45 0.37 -8.39
CA VAL A 51 8.07 0.16 -6.98
C VAL A 51 8.73 1.20 -6.10
N ILE A 52 10.04 1.42 -6.25
CA ILE A 52 10.78 2.43 -5.49
C ILE A 52 10.26 3.84 -5.78
N ALA A 53 10.03 4.17 -7.05
CA ALA A 53 9.50 5.48 -7.45
C ALA A 53 8.14 5.78 -6.82
N THR A 54 7.28 4.78 -6.65
CA THR A 54 6.01 4.92 -5.90
C THR A 54 6.23 4.98 -4.38
N LEU A 55 7.22 4.25 -3.85
CA LEU A 55 7.54 4.27 -2.42
C LEU A 55 8.08 5.61 -1.93
N VAL A 56 8.87 6.33 -2.73
CA VAL A 56 9.46 7.63 -2.37
C VAL A 56 8.40 8.64 -1.87
N PRO A 57 7.35 9.00 -2.65
CA PRO A 57 6.34 9.94 -2.17
C PRO A 57 5.55 9.42 -0.97
N LEU A 58 5.30 8.10 -0.89
CA LEU A 58 4.61 7.50 0.26
C LEU A 58 5.42 7.65 1.55
N LEU A 59 6.73 7.41 1.51
CA LEU A 59 7.62 7.56 2.66
C LEU A 59 7.74 9.03 3.08
N LEU A 60 7.87 9.94 2.11
CA LEU A 60 7.91 11.38 2.38
C LEU A 60 6.62 11.84 3.08
N CYS A 61 5.44 11.48 2.57
CA CYS A 61 4.17 11.85 3.21
C CYS A 61 4.00 11.18 4.58
N THR A 62 4.42 9.91 4.71
CA THR A 62 4.38 9.19 6.01
C THR A 62 5.24 9.88 7.06
N SER A 63 6.40 10.44 6.70
CA SER A 63 7.23 11.19 7.65
C SER A 63 6.52 12.44 8.21
N GLY A 64 5.76 13.15 7.38
CA GLY A 64 4.90 14.25 7.82
C GLY A 64 3.70 13.79 8.65
N LEU A 65 3.09 12.66 8.29
CA LEU A 65 2.01 12.03 9.04
C LEU A 65 2.42 11.67 10.48
N LEU A 66 3.59 11.03 10.63
CA LEU A 66 4.11 10.62 11.94
C LEU A 66 4.21 11.80 12.92
N PHE A 67 4.64 12.96 12.43
CA PHE A 67 4.68 14.18 13.24
C PHE A 67 3.28 14.59 13.71
N THR A 68 2.26 14.58 12.84
CA THR A 68 0.88 14.91 13.25
C THR A 68 0.26 13.91 14.22
N PHE A 69 0.61 12.63 14.10
CA PHE A 69 0.18 11.60 15.05
C PHE A 69 0.76 11.79 16.45
N THR A 70 2.00 12.30 16.57
CA THR A 70 2.54 12.64 17.90
C THR A 70 1.75 13.76 18.60
N ALA A 71 1.01 14.58 17.85
CA ALA A 71 0.12 15.60 18.38
C ALA A 71 -1.33 15.10 18.62
N GLY A 72 -1.60 13.80 18.42
CA GLY A 72 -2.94 13.21 18.56
C GLY A 72 -3.91 13.57 17.43
N LEU A 73 -3.43 14.19 16.35
CA LEU A 73 -4.25 14.61 15.21
C LEU A 73 -4.23 13.53 14.12
N TYR A 74 -5.39 13.05 13.71
CA TYR A 74 -5.51 12.18 12.55
C TYR A 74 -5.36 13.01 11.26
N ASN A 75 -4.33 12.76 10.47
CA ASN A 75 -4.07 13.50 9.24
C ASN A 75 -4.62 12.73 8.03
N LEU A 76 -5.70 13.28 7.45
CA LEU A 76 -6.37 12.84 6.21
C LEU A 76 -5.77 13.47 4.95
N GLY A 77 -4.78 14.35 5.09
CA GLY A 77 -4.24 15.17 4.01
C GLY A 77 -3.18 14.51 3.15
N ILE A 78 -2.87 13.21 3.36
CA ILE A 78 -1.83 12.49 2.60
C ILE A 78 -2.09 12.54 1.09
N GLU A 79 -3.33 12.36 0.65
CA GLU A 79 -3.66 12.43 -0.78
C GLU A 79 -3.31 13.81 -1.36
N GLY A 80 -3.58 14.87 -0.59
CA GLY A 80 -3.21 16.24 -0.94
C GLY A 80 -1.69 16.48 -0.93
N GLN A 81 -0.96 15.90 0.02
CA GLN A 81 0.51 16.00 0.06
C GLN A 81 1.15 15.32 -1.15
N ILE A 82 0.66 14.14 -1.55
CA ILE A 82 1.11 13.45 -2.76
C ILE A 82 0.76 14.28 -4.00
N ALA A 83 -0.47 14.79 -4.11
CA ALA A 83 -0.91 15.59 -5.25
C ALA A 83 -0.13 16.89 -5.41
N PHE A 84 0.07 17.66 -4.33
CA PHE A 84 0.88 18.88 -4.34
C PHE A 84 2.35 18.57 -4.67
N GLY A 85 2.90 17.49 -4.14
CA GLY A 85 4.25 17.04 -4.49
C GLY A 85 4.39 16.72 -5.97
N ALA A 86 3.39 16.07 -6.58
CA ALA A 86 3.37 15.79 -8.03
C ALA A 86 3.29 17.08 -8.87
N ILE A 87 2.45 18.04 -8.48
CA ILE A 87 2.34 19.35 -9.14
C ILE A 87 3.69 20.09 -9.07
N ALA A 88 4.29 20.18 -7.89
CA ALA A 88 5.56 20.85 -7.69
C ALA A 88 6.70 20.17 -8.47
N ALA A 89 6.77 18.84 -8.47
CA ALA A 89 7.75 18.10 -9.26
C ALA A 89 7.59 18.38 -10.76
N THR A 90 6.35 18.39 -11.26
CA THR A 90 6.05 18.71 -12.66
C THR A 90 6.46 20.13 -13.01
N ALA A 91 6.20 21.11 -12.13
CA ALA A 91 6.56 22.51 -12.36
C ALA A 91 8.08 22.77 -12.35
N VAL A 92 8.88 21.92 -11.70
CA VAL A 92 10.35 22.02 -11.70
C VAL A 92 10.99 21.28 -12.89
N LEU A 93 10.36 20.20 -13.36
CA LEU A 93 10.84 19.38 -14.46
C LEU A 93 10.38 19.86 -15.85
N GLY A 94 9.22 20.52 -15.93
CA GLY A 94 8.66 21.12 -17.15
C GLY A 94 9.27 22.48 -17.47
#